data_AF-A0A1L9N7W7-F1
#
_entry.id   AF-A0A1L9N7W7-F1
#
_cell.length_a   1.000
_cell.length_b   1.000
_cell.length_c   1.000
_cell.angle_alpha   90.00
_cell.angle_beta   90.00
_cell.angle_gamma   90.00
#
_symmetry.space_group_name_H-M   'P 1'
#
loop_
_entity.id
_entity.type
_entity.pdbx_description
1 polymer ?
#
loop_
_entity_poly.entity_id
_entity_poly.type
_entity_poly.pdbx_seq_one_letter_code
_entity_poly.pdbx_strand_id
1 'polypeptide(L)'
;MSRVKFNVNTEYAYLQNFKVLQNVFAKHQVDKPIPVESLTKCRMQDNLEFLQWTKKYWDQHYPGGDYDAAARRKASGGPPATAGSSRAGASSAGAARRGTTPTIGAARPRVAGAASAANVSALQQEIATQKEAIAGLEKERDFYFAKLRDIELLLQSAIEADPELEKDDDSLVKHIQGILYSTEV
;
A
#
# COMPACT_ATOMS: atom_id res chain seq x y z
N MET A 1 -13.29 9.64 18.62
CA MET A 1 -12.60 9.74 17.32
C MET A 1 -11.94 11.10 17.10
N SER A 2 -12.38 12.17 17.77
CA SER A 2 -11.79 13.52 17.65
C SER A 2 -10.30 13.63 17.98
N ARG A 3 -9.77 12.74 18.83
CA ARG A 3 -8.34 12.70 19.20
C ARG A 3 -7.47 11.93 18.19
N VAL A 4 -8.08 11.19 17.26
CA VAL A 4 -7.37 10.38 16.26
C VAL A 4 -7.16 11.22 15.02
N LYS A 5 -5.92 11.33 14.57
CA LYS A 5 -5.54 12.03 13.35
C LYS A 5 -5.52 11.03 12.18
N PHE A 6 -6.48 11.14 11.25
CA PHE A 6 -6.64 10.17 10.16
C PHE A 6 -5.70 10.40 8.97
N ASN A 7 -5.31 11.64 8.69
CA ASN A 7 -4.46 12.00 7.54
C ASN A 7 -3.05 12.33 8.02
N VAL A 8 -2.38 11.34 8.62
CA VAL A 8 -1.01 11.47 9.11
C VAL A 8 -0.08 10.69 8.19
N ASN A 9 1.07 11.29 7.85
CA ASN A 9 2.16 10.66 7.11
C ASN A 9 3.52 10.83 7.80
N THR A 10 3.55 11.33 9.04
CA THR A 10 4.77 11.52 9.82
C THR A 10 4.78 10.59 11.03
N GLU A 11 5.94 10.00 11.32
CA GLU A 11 6.13 9.04 12.42
C GLU A 11 5.70 9.63 13.77
N TYR A 12 6.06 10.88 14.03
CA TYR A 12 5.68 11.58 15.26
C TYR A 12 4.16 11.66 15.48
N ALA A 13 3.38 11.86 14.42
CA ALA A 13 1.94 11.94 14.56
C ALA A 13 1.28 10.54 14.62
N TYR A 14 1.93 9.48 14.15
CA TYR A 14 1.51 8.10 14.46
C TYR A 14 1.61 7.79 15.95
N LEU A 15 2.66 8.24 16.63
CA LEU A 15 2.82 8.06 18.09
C LEU A 15 1.63 8.62 18.88
N GLN A 16 1.09 9.77 18.47
CA GLN A 16 -0.10 10.35 19.12
C GLN A 16 -1.33 9.45 18.97
N ASN A 17 -1.53 8.85 17.80
CA ASN A 17 -2.61 7.90 17.57
C ASN A 17 -2.42 6.61 18.37
N PHE A 18 -1.20 6.06 18.43
CA PHE A 18 -0.90 4.89 19.24
C PHE A 18 -1.08 5.16 20.74
N LYS A 19 -0.82 6.39 21.22
CA LYS A 19 -1.13 6.75 22.61
C LYS A 19 -2.62 6.74 22.89
N VAL A 20 -3.46 7.16 21.94
CA VAL A 20 -4.92 7.02 22.06
C VAL A 20 -5.30 5.54 22.14
N LEU A 21 -4.70 4.68 21.32
CA LEU A 21 -4.96 3.24 21.35
C LEU A 21 -4.55 2.58 22.66
N GLN A 22 -3.35 2.88 23.18
CA GLN A 22 -2.87 2.40 24.49
C GLN A 22 -3.83 2.77 25.62
N ASN A 23 -4.34 4.01 25.62
CA ASN A 23 -5.30 4.43 26.64
C ASN A 23 -6.63 3.67 26.55
N VAL A 24 -7.06 3.29 25.34
CA VAL A 24 -8.26 2.45 25.14
C VAL A 24 -8.00 1.04 25.67
N PHE A 25 -6.84 0.44 25.38
CA PHE A 25 -6.49 -0.90 25.89
C PHE A 25 -6.46 -0.90 27.42
N ALA A 26 -5.81 0.09 28.04
CA ALA A 26 -5.79 0.24 29.49
C ALA A 26 -7.19 0.39 30.09
N LYS A 27 -8.05 1.22 29.47
CA LYS A 27 -9.44 1.43 29.92
C LYS A 27 -10.28 0.16 29.86
N HIS A 28 -10.06 -0.67 28.84
CA HIS A 28 -10.81 -1.90 28.62
C HIS A 28 -10.08 -3.15 29.14
N GLN A 29 -9.01 -2.97 29.92
CA GLN A 29 -8.23 -4.07 30.53
C GLN A 29 -7.74 -5.11 29.51
N VAL A 30 -7.34 -4.64 28.33
CA VAL A 30 -6.79 -5.48 27.27
C VAL A 30 -5.28 -5.61 27.47
N ASP A 31 -4.83 -6.77 27.95
CA ASP A 31 -3.42 -7.05 28.29
C ASP A 31 -2.54 -7.42 27.08
N LYS A 32 -2.87 -6.91 25.88
CA LYS A 32 -2.05 -7.13 24.69
C LYS A 32 -0.99 -6.02 24.59
N PRO A 33 0.31 -6.34 24.64
CA PRO A 33 1.34 -5.35 24.36
C PRO A 33 1.26 -4.88 22.90
N ILE A 34 1.33 -3.56 22.71
CA ILE A 34 1.32 -2.89 21.41
C ILE A 34 2.78 -2.53 21.06
N PRO A 35 3.39 -3.15 20.02
CA PRO A 35 4.77 -2.87 19.62
C PRO A 35 4.87 -1.55 18.84
N VAL A 36 4.71 -0.42 19.55
CA VAL A 36 4.56 0.91 18.94
C VAL A 36 5.72 1.25 18.01
N GLU A 37 6.98 1.01 18.41
CA GLU A 37 8.16 1.36 17.61
C GLU A 37 8.21 0.64 16.26
N SER A 38 7.85 -0.65 16.22
CA SER A 38 7.79 -1.40 14.96
C SER A 38 6.62 -0.97 14.10
N LEU A 39 5.47 -0.68 14.72
CA LEU A 39 4.26 -0.27 14.02
C LEU A 39 4.38 1.13 13.42
N THR A 40 5.02 2.08 14.11
CA THR A 40 5.25 3.44 13.59
C THR A 40 6.21 3.47 12.40
N LYS A 41 7.15 2.51 12.34
CA LYS A 41 8.06 2.31 11.20
C LYS A 41 7.43 1.53 10.04
N CYS A 42 6.14 1.20 10.12
CA CYS A 42 5.42 0.46 9.08
C CYS A 42 6.06 -0.89 8.72
N ARG A 43 6.71 -1.58 9.67
CA ARG A 43 7.31 -2.89 9.40
C ARG A 43 6.22 -3.92 9.10
N MET A 44 6.34 -4.64 7.97
CA MET A 44 5.29 -5.53 7.47
C MET A 44 4.91 -6.64 8.46
N GLN A 45 5.90 -7.32 9.03
CA GLN A 45 5.69 -8.45 9.95
C GLN A 45 4.90 -8.02 11.21
N ASP A 46 5.36 -6.99 11.91
CA ASP A 46 4.69 -6.52 13.14
C ASP A 46 3.28 -5.99 12.88
N ASN A 47 3.07 -5.29 11.76
CA ASN A 47 1.74 -4.79 11.39
C ASN A 47 0.78 -5.95 11.07
N LEU A 48 1.25 -6.97 10.35
CA LEU A 48 0.45 -8.14 10.03
C LEU A 48 0.07 -8.94 11.29
N GLU A 49 1.04 -9.20 12.17
CA GLU A 49 0.78 -9.91 13.43
C GLU A 49 -0.22 -9.15 14.31
N PHE A 50 -0.07 -7.84 14.42
CA PHE A 50 -0.99 -7.01 15.20
C PHE A 50 -2.41 -7.00 14.60
N LEU A 51 -2.55 -6.97 13.28
CA LEU A 51 -3.85 -7.04 12.61
C LEU A 51 -4.51 -8.41 12.75
N GLN A 52 -3.75 -9.50 12.65
CA GLN A 52 -4.26 -10.86 12.87
C GLN A 52 -4.83 -11.00 14.29
N TRP A 53 -4.09 -10.54 15.29
CA TRP A 53 -4.58 -10.51 16.66
C TRP A 53 -5.82 -9.62 16.81
N THR A 54 -5.83 -8.43 16.19
CA THR A 54 -6.97 -7.51 16.25
C THR A 54 -8.24 -8.13 15.64
N LYS A 55 -8.12 -8.85 14.53
CA LYS A 55 -9.23 -9.58 13.92
C LYS A 55 -9.77 -10.66 14.84
N LYS A 56 -8.89 -11.48 15.41
CA LYS A 56 -9.26 -12.51 16.40
C LYS A 56 -9.96 -11.90 17.61
N TYR A 57 -9.45 -10.79 18.13
CA TYR A 57 -10.08 -10.07 19.24
C TYR A 57 -11.47 -9.55 18.87
N TRP A 58 -11.62 -8.95 17.69
CA TRP A 58 -12.91 -8.45 17.20
C TRP A 58 -13.93 -9.58 17.06
N ASP A 59 -13.56 -10.72 16.46
CA ASP A 59 -14.46 -11.87 16.29
C ASP A 59 -15.02 -12.39 17.61
N GLN A 60 -14.22 -12.35 18.68
CA GLN A 60 -14.62 -12.84 20.00
C GLN A 60 -15.51 -11.87 20.78
N HIS A 61 -15.39 -10.56 20.51
CA HIS A 61 -16.01 -9.52 21.35
C HIS A 61 -17.06 -8.69 20.61
N TYR A 62 -17.25 -8.91 19.31
CA TYR A 62 -18.21 -8.13 18.52
C TYR A 62 -19.65 -8.56 18.87
N PRO A 63 -20.49 -7.65 19.39
CA PRO A 63 -21.82 -7.99 19.90
C PRO A 63 -22.88 -8.19 18.81
N GLY A 64 -22.53 -8.02 17.53
CA GLY A 64 -23.47 -8.06 16.41
C GLY A 64 -24.32 -6.79 16.32
N GLY A 65 -23.86 -5.80 15.55
CA GLY A 65 -24.59 -4.55 15.33
C GLY A 65 -23.87 -3.58 14.41
N ASP A 66 -24.62 -2.80 13.64
CA ASP A 66 -24.04 -1.98 12.57
C ASP A 66 -23.09 -0.90 13.12
N TYR A 67 -21.92 -0.78 12.47
CA TYR A 67 -20.93 0.25 12.78
C TYR A 67 -20.60 1.08 11.54
N ASP A 68 -21.13 2.30 11.47
CA ASP A 68 -20.78 3.24 10.39
C ASP A 68 -19.44 3.94 10.70
N ALA A 69 -18.36 3.38 10.18
CA ALA A 69 -17.03 3.96 10.31
C ALA A 69 -16.88 5.30 9.57
N ALA A 70 -17.54 5.47 8.42
CA ALA A 70 -17.39 6.65 7.57
C ALA A 70 -17.98 7.89 8.24
N ALA A 71 -19.20 7.78 8.79
CA ALA A 71 -19.82 8.87 9.54
C ALA A 71 -18.98 9.25 10.78
N ARG A 72 -18.43 8.27 11.49
CA ARG A 72 -17.60 8.49 12.69
C ARG A 72 -16.28 9.22 12.38
N ARG A 73 -15.67 8.93 11.22
CA ARG A 73 -14.48 9.64 10.72
C ARG A 73 -14.81 11.06 10.25
N LYS A 74 -15.90 11.24 9.50
CA LYS A 74 -16.36 12.54 9.02
C LYS A 74 -16.63 13.52 10.17
N ALA A 75 -17.24 13.05 11.25
CA ALA A 75 -17.45 13.84 12.47
C ALA A 75 -16.16 14.25 13.20
N SER A 76 -15.01 13.66 12.84
CA SER A 76 -13.70 13.92 13.44
C SER A 76 -12.71 14.56 12.46
N GLY A 77 -13.18 15.10 11.33
CA GLY A 77 -12.33 15.74 10.33
C GLY A 77 -11.58 14.79 9.40
N GLY A 78 -11.95 13.50 9.37
CA GLY A 78 -11.47 12.56 8.36
C GLY A 78 -12.01 12.90 6.96
N PRO A 79 -11.29 12.53 5.89
CA PRO A 79 -11.74 12.80 4.52
C PRO A 79 -13.08 12.09 4.26
N PRO A 80 -13.94 12.65 3.39
CA PRO A 80 -15.13 11.94 2.94
C PRO A 80 -14.71 10.60 2.33
N ALA A 81 -15.45 9.53 2.62
CA ALA A 81 -15.26 8.27 1.93
C ALA A 81 -15.32 8.54 0.42
N THR A 82 -14.22 8.26 -0.29
CA THR A 82 -14.27 8.19 -1.74
C THR A 82 -15.29 7.11 -2.08
N ALA A 83 -16.35 7.47 -2.80
CA ALA A 83 -17.29 6.51 -3.33
C ALA A 83 -16.51 5.59 -4.28
N GLY A 84 -16.08 4.45 -3.75
CA GLY A 84 -15.51 3.37 -4.54
C GLY A 84 -16.57 2.91 -5.51
N SER A 85 -16.26 2.98 -6.79
CA SER A 85 -17.04 2.40 -7.89
C SER A 85 -17.49 1.00 -7.51
N SER A 86 -18.81 0.83 -7.37
CA SER A 86 -19.44 -0.44 -7.09
C SER A 86 -19.28 -1.36 -8.30
N ARG A 87 -18.47 -2.41 -8.16
CA ARG A 87 -18.58 -3.57 -9.05
C ARG A 87 -19.90 -4.27 -8.73
N ALA A 88 -20.77 -4.32 -9.73
CA ALA A 88 -22.05 -5.00 -9.71
C ALA A 88 -21.89 -6.52 -9.50
N GLY A 89 -22.81 -7.12 -8.74
CA GLY A 89 -22.92 -8.57 -8.62
C GLY A 89 -23.95 -9.05 -7.58
N ALA A 90 -25.09 -9.53 -8.09
CA ALA A 90 -26.06 -10.48 -7.49
C ALA A 90 -27.04 -10.01 -6.38
N SER A 91 -28.25 -9.75 -6.84
CA SER A 91 -29.61 -9.95 -6.28
C SER A 91 -29.81 -10.71 -4.96
N SER A 92 -30.64 -10.14 -4.05
CA SER A 92 -32.01 -10.64 -3.82
C SER A 92 -32.83 -9.71 -2.90
N ALA A 93 -34.10 -9.57 -3.29
CA ALA A 93 -35.31 -9.03 -2.66
C ALA A 93 -35.30 -8.53 -1.20
N GLY A 94 -35.95 -7.38 -0.97
CA GLY A 94 -36.48 -7.04 0.37
C GLY A 94 -36.90 -5.59 0.60
N ALA A 95 -38.17 -5.29 0.33
CA ALA A 95 -39.04 -4.32 1.01
C ALA A 95 -38.62 -2.83 1.19
N ALA A 96 -39.36 -1.99 0.46
CA ALA A 96 -39.96 -0.69 0.84
C ALA A 96 -39.49 0.02 2.13
N ARG A 97 -39.15 1.32 2.00
CA ARG A 97 -39.94 2.42 2.59
C ARG A 97 -39.56 3.79 2.04
N ARG A 98 -40.63 4.55 1.78
CA ARG A 98 -40.75 5.91 1.26
C ARG A 98 -40.42 6.93 2.35
N GLY A 99 -39.78 8.05 2.00
CA GLY A 99 -39.56 9.18 2.91
C GLY A 99 -38.97 10.40 2.21
N THR A 100 -39.83 11.20 1.58
CA THR A 100 -39.53 12.52 1.01
C THR A 100 -39.58 13.60 2.09
N THR A 101 -38.60 14.50 2.18
CA THR A 101 -38.80 15.97 2.03
C THR A 101 -37.48 16.77 2.22
N PRO A 102 -37.37 17.94 1.56
CA PRO A 102 -36.14 18.74 1.45
C PRO A 102 -36.12 19.93 2.44
N THR A 103 -34.95 20.39 2.87
CA THR A 103 -34.83 21.71 3.52
C THR A 103 -33.63 22.50 3.00
N ILE A 104 -33.97 23.59 2.33
CA ILE A 104 -33.15 24.71 1.91
C ILE A 104 -32.54 25.38 3.15
N GLY A 105 -31.27 25.79 3.11
CA GLY A 105 -30.73 26.68 4.15
C GLY A 105 -29.21 26.90 4.14
N ALA A 106 -28.83 28.13 3.79
CA ALA A 106 -27.59 28.82 4.14
C ALA A 106 -26.28 28.43 3.42
N ALA A 107 -26.04 29.16 2.32
CA ALA A 107 -24.70 29.45 1.84
C ALA A 107 -23.92 30.28 2.88
N ARG A 108 -22.74 29.81 3.28
CA ARG A 108 -21.66 30.64 3.85
C ARG A 108 -20.30 30.18 3.32
N PRO A 109 -19.32 31.10 3.22
CA PRO A 109 -18.32 31.07 2.16
C PRO A 109 -17.21 30.05 2.44
N ARG A 110 -16.87 29.26 1.41
CA ARG A 110 -15.75 28.34 1.39
C ARG A 110 -14.44 29.12 1.30
N VAL A 111 -13.74 29.27 2.42
CA VAL A 111 -12.34 29.72 2.46
C VAL A 111 -11.51 28.69 3.23
N ALA A 112 -11.40 27.48 2.69
CA ALA A 112 -10.51 26.44 3.23
C ALA A 112 -10.09 25.37 2.19
N GLY A 113 -10.29 25.62 0.88
CA GLY A 113 -10.03 24.64 -0.19
C GLY A 113 -8.63 24.70 -0.80
N ALA A 114 -7.90 25.82 -0.66
CA ALA A 114 -6.68 26.05 -1.43
C ALA A 114 -5.48 25.21 -0.93
N ALA A 115 -5.30 25.09 0.39
CA ALA A 115 -4.17 24.35 0.97
C ALA A 115 -4.27 22.82 0.76
N SER A 116 -5.48 22.27 0.70
CA SER A 116 -5.70 20.83 0.45
C SER A 116 -5.53 20.46 -1.03
N ALA A 117 -5.93 21.35 -1.93
CA ALA A 117 -5.73 21.16 -3.37
C ALA A 117 -4.24 21.22 -3.76
N ALA A 118 -3.46 22.11 -3.13
CA ALA A 118 -2.02 22.22 -3.35
C ALA A 118 -1.26 20.93 -2.95
N ASN A 119 -1.62 20.32 -1.81
CA ASN A 119 -1.00 19.06 -1.37
C ASN A 119 -1.38 17.87 -2.27
N VAL A 120 -2.63 17.80 -2.73
CA VAL A 120 -3.07 16.76 -3.69
C VAL A 120 -2.36 16.94 -5.04
N SER A 121 -2.20 18.18 -5.50
CA SER A 121 -1.45 18.51 -6.72
C SER A 121 0.02 18.10 -6.61
N ALA A 122 0.67 18.37 -5.46
CA ALA A 122 2.07 17.99 -5.24
C ALA A 122 2.26 16.47 -5.23
N LEU A 123 1.36 15.72 -4.58
CA LEU A 123 1.40 14.24 -4.59
C LEU A 123 1.14 13.66 -5.98
N GLN A 124 0.26 14.28 -6.77
CA GLN A 124 0.01 13.86 -8.15
C GLN A 124 1.23 14.10 -9.05
N GLN A 125 1.95 15.21 -8.85
CA GLN A 125 3.22 15.48 -9.53
C GLN A 125 4.28 14.45 -9.15
N GLU A 126 4.43 14.13 -7.87
CA GLU A 126 5.38 13.12 -7.39
C GLU A 126 5.10 11.74 -8.02
N ILE A 127 3.83 11.32 -8.07
CA ILE A 127 3.42 10.08 -8.73
C ILE A 127 3.75 10.10 -10.23
N ALA A 128 3.56 11.25 -10.90
CA ALA A 128 3.90 11.38 -12.31
C ALA A 128 5.42 11.23 -12.53
N THR A 129 6.23 11.93 -11.74
CA THR A 129 7.69 11.83 -11.77
C THR A 129 8.18 10.40 -11.52
N GLN A 130 7.63 9.72 -10.52
CA GLN A 130 8.00 8.34 -10.21
C GLN A 130 7.62 7.37 -11.32
N LYS A 131 6.46 7.57 -11.98
CA LYS A 131 6.06 6.76 -13.14
C LYS A 131 6.99 6.94 -14.31
N GLU A 132 7.42 8.18 -14.60
CA GLU A 132 8.40 8.45 -15.65
C GLU A 132 9.77 7.82 -15.33
N ALA A 133 10.21 7.92 -14.07
CA ALA A 133 11.45 7.29 -13.61
C ALA A 133 11.40 5.76 -13.76
N ILE A 134 10.30 5.12 -13.32
CA ILE A 134 10.10 3.67 -13.48
C ILE A 134 10.10 3.29 -14.96
N ALA A 135 9.39 4.02 -15.82
CA ALA A 135 9.38 3.74 -17.25
C ALA A 135 10.76 3.90 -17.89
N GLY A 136 11.60 4.82 -17.38
CA GLY A 136 13.00 4.93 -17.76
C GLY A 136 13.82 3.70 -17.35
N LEU A 137 13.72 3.30 -16.09
CA LEU A 137 14.41 2.13 -15.55
C LEU A 137 13.99 0.83 -16.23
N GLU A 138 12.71 0.67 -16.57
CA GLU A 138 12.22 -0.50 -17.31
C GLU A 138 12.82 -0.57 -18.72
N LYS A 139 12.95 0.57 -19.40
CA LYS A 139 13.64 0.62 -20.71
C LYS A 139 15.11 0.26 -20.61
N GLU A 140 15.81 0.77 -19.59
CA GLU A 140 17.22 0.44 -19.36
C GLU A 140 17.38 -1.05 -19.03
N ARG A 141 16.53 -1.58 -18.14
CA ARG A 141 16.49 -3.02 -17.83
C ARG A 141 16.31 -3.86 -19.10
N ASP A 142 15.31 -3.54 -19.92
CA ASP A 142 15.02 -4.30 -21.13
C ASP A 142 16.14 -4.17 -22.17
N PHE A 143 16.76 -3.00 -22.27
CA PHE A 143 17.91 -2.75 -23.14
C PHE A 143 19.13 -3.59 -22.73
N TYR A 144 19.47 -3.65 -21.44
CA TYR A 144 20.58 -4.48 -20.96
C TYR A 144 20.25 -5.97 -21.04
N PHE A 145 19.01 -6.36 -20.72
CA PHE A 145 18.56 -7.74 -20.85
C PHE A 145 18.67 -8.25 -22.30
N ALA A 146 18.21 -7.46 -23.28
CA ALA A 146 18.30 -7.84 -24.68
C ALA A 146 19.76 -8.06 -25.11
N LYS A 147 20.70 -7.19 -24.69
CA LYS A 147 22.13 -7.36 -24.98
C LYS A 147 22.71 -8.62 -24.36
N LEU A 148 22.39 -8.91 -23.10
CA LEU A 148 22.85 -10.13 -22.43
C LEU A 148 22.28 -11.38 -23.11
N ARG A 149 21.03 -11.32 -23.58
CA ARG A 149 20.40 -12.40 -24.34
C ARG A 149 21.07 -12.62 -25.71
N ASP A 150 21.42 -11.54 -26.42
CA ASP A 150 22.17 -11.63 -27.68
C ASP A 150 23.54 -12.27 -27.47
N ILE A 151 24.26 -11.90 -26.39
CA ILE A 151 25.54 -12.52 -26.03
C ILE A 151 25.37 -14.01 -25.73
N GLU A 152 24.34 -14.39 -24.97
CA GLU A 152 24.04 -15.79 -24.66
C GLU A 152 23.81 -16.61 -25.94
N LEU A 153 23.05 -16.08 -26.90
CA LEU A 153 22.82 -16.72 -28.20
C LEU A 153 24.10 -16.89 -29.02
N LEU A 154 24.98 -15.89 -29.00
CA LEU A 154 26.28 -15.96 -29.67
C LEU A 154 27.17 -17.04 -29.04
N LEU A 155 27.18 -17.16 -27.72
CA LEU A 155 27.92 -18.21 -27.02
C LEU A 155 27.36 -19.60 -27.33
N GLN A 156 26.04 -19.77 -27.32
CA GLN A 156 25.39 -21.04 -27.69
C GLN A 156 25.77 -21.44 -29.11
N SER A 157 25.72 -20.51 -30.07
CA SER A 157 26.11 -20.75 -31.46
C SER A 157 27.60 -21.12 -31.60
N ALA A 158 28.48 -20.50 -30.80
CA ALA A 158 29.90 -20.82 -30.81
C ALA A 158 30.19 -22.22 -30.26
N ILE A 159 29.51 -22.62 -29.18
CA ILE A 159 29.62 -23.96 -28.58
C ILE A 159 29.07 -25.03 -29.53
N GLU A 160 27.95 -24.75 -30.22
CA GLU A 160 27.40 -25.68 -31.22
C GLU A 160 28.39 -25.92 -32.39
N ALA A 161 29.12 -24.87 -32.80
CA ALA A 161 30.12 -24.98 -33.86
C ALA A 161 31.41 -25.66 -33.41
N ASP A 162 31.84 -25.43 -32.15
CA ASP A 162 33.02 -26.06 -31.54
C ASP A 162 32.73 -26.51 -30.10
N PRO A 163 32.33 -27.78 -29.91
CA PRO A 163 31.97 -28.31 -28.59
C PRO A 163 33.13 -28.38 -27.58
N GLU A 164 34.39 -28.24 -28.01
CA GLU A 164 35.53 -28.23 -27.08
C GLU A 164 35.57 -26.95 -26.24
N LEU A 165 34.95 -25.86 -26.70
CA LEU A 165 34.88 -24.57 -25.98
C LEU A 165 34.14 -24.65 -24.64
N GLU A 166 33.28 -25.66 -24.44
CA GLU A 166 32.55 -25.84 -23.19
C GLU A 166 33.30 -26.73 -22.18
N LYS A 167 34.33 -27.46 -22.60
CA LYS A 167 35.01 -28.44 -21.74
C LYS A 167 36.11 -27.85 -20.87
N ASP A 168 36.64 -26.70 -21.25
CA ASP A 168 37.67 -26.00 -20.48
C ASP A 168 37.02 -25.00 -19.52
N ASP A 169 37.11 -25.32 -18.22
CA ASP A 169 36.53 -24.53 -17.13
C ASP A 169 37.18 -23.15 -16.98
N ASP A 170 38.41 -22.95 -17.48
CA ASP A 170 39.11 -21.66 -17.45
C ASP A 170 38.99 -20.87 -18.77
N SER A 171 38.12 -21.34 -19.67
CA SER A 171 37.83 -20.66 -20.93
C SER A 171 37.04 -19.37 -20.73
N LEU A 172 37.24 -18.42 -21.67
CA LEU A 172 36.46 -17.19 -21.73
C LEU A 172 34.94 -17.46 -21.80
N VAL A 173 34.53 -18.54 -22.49
CA VAL A 173 33.12 -18.94 -22.60
C VAL A 173 32.54 -19.28 -21.23
N LYS A 174 33.26 -20.08 -20.42
CA LYS A 174 32.83 -20.44 -19.06
C LYS A 174 32.79 -19.25 -18.12
N HIS A 175 33.76 -18.34 -18.20
CA HIS A 175 33.75 -17.10 -17.40
C HIS A 175 32.52 -16.24 -17.74
N ILE A 176 32.18 -16.06 -19.03
CA ILE A 176 31.00 -15.28 -19.42
C ILE A 176 29.70 -15.98 -19.00
N GLN A 177 29.58 -17.29 -19.17
CA GLN A 177 28.43 -18.07 -18.66
C GLN A 177 28.28 -17.92 -17.14
N GLY A 178 29.39 -17.93 -16.39
CA GLY A 178 29.40 -17.69 -14.95
C GLY A 178 28.81 -16.33 -14.58
N ILE A 179 29.11 -15.28 -15.34
CA ILE A 179 28.49 -13.95 -15.13
C ILE A 179 27.00 -13.97 -15.48
N LEU A 180 26.62 -14.55 -16.62
CA LEU A 180 25.23 -14.57 -17.11
C LEU A 180 24.28 -15.37 -16.21
N TYR A 181 24.78 -16.45 -15.59
CA TYR A 181 23.98 -17.34 -14.76
C TYR A 181 24.23 -17.17 -13.26
N SER A 182 25.06 -16.21 -12.86
CA SER A 182 25.22 -15.85 -11.46
C SER A 182 23.90 -15.35 -10.90
N THR A 183 23.45 -15.96 -9.80
CA THR A 183 22.29 -15.48 -9.03
C THR A 183 22.78 -14.64 -7.87
N GLU A 184 22.05 -13.56 -7.54
CA GLU A 184 22.30 -12.81 -6.31
C GLU A 184 22.18 -13.76 -5.09
N VAL A 185 23.21 -13.80 -4.24
CA VAL A 185 23.27 -14.60 -3.01
C VAL A 185 22.60 -13.86 -1.86
#